data_AF-A0A3R9LE92-F1
#
_entry.id   AF-A0A3R9LE92-F1
#
_cell.length_a   1.000
_cell.length_b   1.000
_cell.length_c   1.000
_cell.angle_alpha   90.00
_cell.angle_beta   90.00
_cell.angle_gamma   90.00
#
_symmetry.space_group_name_H-M   'P 1'
#
loop_
_entity.id
_entity.type
_entity.pdbx_description
1 polymer ?
#
loop_
_entity_poly.entity_id
_entity_poly.type
_entity_poly.pdbx_seq_one_letter_code
_entity_poly.pdbx_strand_id
1 'polypeptide(L)'
;MKKSTVLSKMESLRGAIYNLSGKMDEIRNNNYLSVDGKVYELEELKYKWENWYGAYYNEMKTIADNLLSSVEGNRAEDEVKKLTDPGYQAVLQNNLKLFESGALDVATGKALIDHYKGDWTALSLIRNALGDIWGGDNPDNAKLAQYMPIDNRERTKDLLNKFAFGIEEMNYERLMADDQFVKARVSASIDFLKSDFLDENMEAQY
;
A
#
# COMPACT_ATOMS: atom_id res chain seq x y z
N MET A 1 5.37 -8.15 -1.14
CA MET A 1 6.56 -7.28 -0.97
C MET A 1 6.40 -6.48 0.31
N LYS A 2 7.48 -6.16 1.04
CA LYS A 2 7.40 -5.44 2.32
C LYS A 2 7.45 -3.91 2.15
N LYS A 3 6.72 -3.16 2.98
CA LYS A 3 6.67 -1.68 2.94
C LYS A 3 8.04 -1.05 3.08
N SER A 4 8.87 -1.56 3.99
CA SER A 4 10.27 -1.13 4.15
C SER A 4 11.10 -1.27 2.88
N THR A 5 10.88 -2.33 2.09
CA THR A 5 11.56 -2.54 0.80
C THR A 5 11.13 -1.49 -0.22
N VAL A 6 9.82 -1.26 -0.34
CA VAL A 6 9.25 -0.23 -1.24
C VAL A 6 9.79 1.16 -0.87
N LEU A 7 9.81 1.47 0.42
CA LEU A 7 10.35 2.73 0.94
C LEU A 7 11.84 2.90 0.60
N SER A 8 12.66 1.87 0.76
CA SER A 8 14.08 1.93 0.39
C SER A 8 14.29 2.21 -1.10
N LYS A 9 13.42 1.70 -1.97
CA LYS A 9 13.47 1.95 -3.42
C LYS A 9 13.01 3.36 -3.77
N MET A 10 11.96 3.84 -3.12
CA MET A 10 11.52 5.23 -3.20
C MET A 10 12.61 6.22 -2.76
N GLU A 11 13.35 5.90 -1.70
CA GLU A 11 14.46 6.71 -1.21
C GLU A 11 15.61 6.77 -2.23
N SER A 12 15.87 5.66 -2.93
CA SER A 12 16.85 5.61 -4.02
C SER A 12 16.42 6.47 -5.22
N LEU A 13 15.14 6.38 -5.61
CA LEU A 13 14.55 7.23 -6.66
C LEU A 13 14.61 8.71 -6.27
N ARG A 14 14.30 9.05 -5.01
CA ARG A 14 14.46 10.42 -4.47
C ARG A 14 15.90 10.90 -4.63
N GLY A 15 16.89 10.08 -4.29
CA GLY A 15 18.29 10.42 -4.51
C GLY A 15 18.60 10.76 -5.97
N ALA A 16 18.05 9.98 -6.91
CA ALA A 16 18.23 10.23 -8.34
C ALA A 16 17.58 11.54 -8.81
N ILE A 17 16.34 11.82 -8.36
CA ILE A 17 15.60 13.05 -8.63
C ILE A 17 16.39 14.28 -8.13
N TYR A 18 16.85 14.25 -6.89
CA TYR A 18 17.55 15.39 -6.28
C TYR A 18 18.91 15.63 -6.93
N ASN A 19 19.62 14.57 -7.34
CA ASN A 19 20.88 14.70 -8.05
C ASN A 19 20.69 15.43 -9.40
N LEU A 20 19.74 14.98 -10.22
CA LEU A 20 19.50 15.59 -11.52
C LEU A 20 18.96 17.01 -11.43
N SER A 21 18.00 17.25 -10.54
CA SER A 21 17.49 18.59 -10.31
C SER A 21 18.60 19.53 -9.81
N GLY A 22 19.51 19.06 -8.95
CA GLY A 22 20.69 19.84 -8.54
C GLY A 22 21.56 20.24 -9.73
N LYS A 23 21.81 19.33 -10.67
CA LYS A 23 22.54 19.63 -11.92
C LYS A 23 21.80 20.64 -12.80
N MET A 24 20.48 20.52 -12.90
CA MET A 24 19.66 21.48 -13.64
C MET A 24 19.75 22.88 -13.01
N ASP A 25 19.71 22.96 -11.68
CA ASP A 25 19.81 24.22 -10.94
C ASP A 25 21.21 24.84 -11.08
N GLU A 26 22.28 24.05 -11.09
CA GLU A 26 23.64 24.52 -11.38
C GLU A 26 23.72 25.17 -12.76
N ILE A 27 23.14 24.55 -13.79
CA ILE A 27 23.10 25.10 -15.16
C ILE A 27 22.26 26.38 -15.20
N ARG A 28 21.04 26.34 -14.65
CA ARG A 28 20.11 27.49 -14.64
C ARG A 28 20.73 28.71 -13.96
N ASN A 29 21.48 28.52 -12.88
CA ASN A 29 22.09 29.58 -12.09
C ASN A 29 23.53 29.93 -12.51
N ASN A 30 24.06 29.30 -13.58
CA ASN A 30 25.41 29.60 -14.06
C ASN A 30 25.45 30.98 -14.73
N ASN A 31 26.17 31.92 -14.10
CA ASN A 31 26.32 33.30 -14.61
C ASN A 31 27.30 33.42 -15.79
N TYR A 32 28.05 32.35 -16.11
CA TYR A 32 28.98 32.30 -17.24
C TYR A 32 28.32 31.79 -18.52
N LEU A 33 27.11 31.22 -18.45
CA LEU A 33 26.36 30.76 -19.61
C LEU A 33 25.40 31.84 -20.08
N SER A 34 25.36 32.04 -21.40
CA SER A 34 24.27 32.77 -22.06
C SER A 34 22.95 32.01 -21.91
N VAL A 35 21.83 32.65 -22.25
CA VAL A 35 20.51 31.98 -22.28
C VAL A 35 20.56 30.75 -23.20
N ASP A 36 21.09 30.89 -24.41
CA ASP A 36 21.22 29.78 -25.36
C ASP A 36 22.17 28.69 -24.85
N GLY A 37 23.26 29.08 -24.18
CA GLY A 37 24.20 28.14 -23.55
C GLY A 37 23.54 27.30 -22.46
N LYS A 38 22.66 27.90 -21.64
CA LYS A 38 21.88 27.16 -20.63
C LYS A 38 20.90 26.17 -21.28
N VAL A 39 20.26 26.57 -22.37
CA VAL A 39 19.33 25.69 -23.11
C VAL A 39 20.10 24.48 -23.66
N TYR A 40 21.23 24.72 -24.33
CA TYR A 40 22.07 23.66 -24.89
C TYR A 40 22.56 22.68 -23.80
N GLU A 41 23.10 23.19 -22.70
CA GLU A 41 23.60 22.35 -21.59
C GLU A 41 22.48 21.54 -20.92
N LEU A 42 21.27 22.12 -20.78
CA LEU A 42 20.10 21.38 -20.28
C LEU A 42 19.67 20.28 -21.27
N GLU A 43 19.77 20.51 -22.58
CA GLU A 43 19.50 19.48 -23.59
C GLU A 43 20.54 18.37 -23.58
N GLU A 44 21.84 18.68 -23.46
CA GLU A 44 22.86 17.65 -23.29
C GLU A 44 22.65 16.83 -22.00
N LEU A 45 22.25 17.48 -20.91
CA LEU A 45 21.90 16.79 -19.67
C LEU A 45 20.76 15.79 -19.90
N LYS A 46 19.74 16.14 -20.71
CA LYS A 46 18.62 15.25 -21.05
C LYS A 46 19.10 13.95 -21.66
N TYR A 47 19.96 14.02 -22.67
CA TYR A 47 20.42 12.82 -23.37
C TYR A 47 21.39 11.98 -22.52
N LYS A 48 22.23 12.63 -21.72
CA LYS A 48 23.28 11.93 -20.96
C LYS A 48 22.74 11.11 -19.79
N TRP A 49 21.64 11.53 -19.18
CA TRP A 49 21.18 10.98 -17.90
C TRP A 49 19.88 10.19 -17.98
N GLU A 50 19.21 10.16 -19.12
CA GLU A 50 17.95 9.44 -19.33
C GLU A 50 18.05 7.97 -18.88
N ASN A 51 19.04 7.22 -19.39
CA ASN A 51 19.19 5.80 -19.05
C ASN A 51 19.48 5.57 -17.56
N TRP A 52 20.30 6.44 -16.96
CA TRP A 52 20.65 6.33 -15.54
C TRP A 52 19.43 6.59 -14.65
N TYR A 53 18.68 7.65 -14.92
CA TYR A 53 17.44 7.95 -14.19
C TYR A 53 16.38 6.87 -14.44
N GLY A 54 16.24 6.48 -15.71
CA GLY A 54 15.33 5.45 -16.17
C GLY A 54 15.52 4.14 -15.42
N ALA A 55 16.74 3.77 -15.01
CA ALA A 55 16.96 2.59 -14.18
C ALA A 55 16.23 2.66 -12.82
N TYR A 56 16.33 3.79 -12.10
CA TYR A 56 15.65 3.99 -10.82
C TYR A 56 14.13 4.10 -10.98
N TYR A 57 13.70 4.88 -11.98
CA TYR A 57 12.28 5.07 -12.27
C TYR A 57 11.62 3.76 -12.72
N ASN A 58 12.22 3.03 -13.66
CA ASN A 58 11.65 1.79 -14.19
C ASN A 58 11.60 0.69 -13.11
N GLU A 59 12.60 0.62 -12.23
CA GLU A 59 12.56 -0.29 -11.08
C GLU A 59 11.37 0.03 -10.18
N MET A 60 11.19 1.30 -9.81
CA MET A 60 10.09 1.73 -8.95
C MET A 60 8.72 1.57 -9.63
N LYS A 61 8.62 1.89 -10.92
CA LYS A 61 7.42 1.69 -11.73
C LYS A 61 7.03 0.21 -11.79
N THR A 62 7.99 -0.67 -12.03
CA THR A 62 7.76 -2.13 -12.00
C THR A 62 7.28 -2.60 -10.64
N ILE A 63 7.85 -2.08 -9.55
CA ILE A 63 7.38 -2.40 -8.19
C ILE A 63 5.94 -1.94 -7.99
N ALA A 64 5.63 -0.69 -8.35
CA ALA A 64 4.31 -0.10 -8.16
C ALA A 64 3.23 -0.83 -8.96
N ASP A 65 3.52 -1.18 -10.22
CA ASP A 65 2.58 -1.87 -11.11
C ASP A 65 2.25 -3.28 -10.64
N ASN A 66 3.19 -3.95 -9.97
CA ASN A 66 3.00 -5.31 -9.45
C ASN A 66 2.57 -5.35 -7.97
N LEU A 67 2.50 -4.20 -7.31
CA LEU A 67 2.29 -4.12 -5.87
C LEU A 67 0.93 -4.67 -5.46
N LEU A 68 -0.14 -4.22 -6.13
CA LEU A 68 -1.51 -4.68 -5.88
C LEU A 68 -1.64 -6.19 -6.12
N SER A 69 -1.23 -6.66 -7.29
CA SER A 69 -1.27 -8.08 -7.64
C SER A 69 -0.46 -8.94 -6.67
N SER A 70 0.68 -8.44 -6.16
CA SER A 70 1.47 -9.14 -5.14
C SER A 70 0.73 -9.23 -3.82
N VAL A 71 0.08 -8.16 -3.37
CA VAL A 71 -0.69 -8.16 -2.12
C VAL A 71 -1.90 -9.08 -2.22
N GLU A 72 -2.67 -8.97 -3.29
CA GLU A 72 -3.84 -9.84 -3.53
C GLU A 72 -3.44 -11.31 -3.69
N GLY A 73 -2.34 -11.58 -4.39
CA GLY A 73 -1.80 -12.94 -4.55
C GLY A 73 -1.36 -13.56 -3.22
N ASN A 74 -0.61 -12.83 -2.40
CA ASN A 74 -0.20 -13.31 -1.07
C ASN A 74 -1.41 -13.57 -0.17
N ARG A 75 -2.45 -12.72 -0.27
CA ARG A 75 -3.68 -12.89 0.50
C ARG A 75 -4.42 -14.16 0.08
N ALA A 76 -4.62 -14.36 -1.22
CA ALA A 76 -5.28 -15.56 -1.74
C ALA A 76 -4.51 -16.84 -1.37
N GLU A 77 -3.17 -16.82 -1.44
CA GLU A 77 -2.33 -17.93 -1.01
C GLU A 77 -2.50 -18.24 0.48
N ASP A 78 -2.47 -17.21 1.35
CA ASP A 78 -2.68 -17.37 2.80
C ASP A 78 -4.08 -17.89 3.13
N GLU A 79 -5.11 -17.37 2.45
CA GLU A 79 -6.50 -17.83 2.60
C GLU A 79 -6.64 -19.30 2.21
N VAL A 80 -6.12 -19.72 1.05
CA VAL A 80 -6.15 -21.12 0.61
C VAL A 80 -5.40 -22.02 1.58
N LYS A 81 -4.22 -21.58 2.05
CA LYS A 81 -3.41 -22.33 3.00
C LYS A 81 -4.15 -22.56 4.32
N LYS A 82 -4.80 -21.54 4.88
CA LYS A 82 -5.61 -21.68 6.10
C LYS A 82 -6.82 -22.57 5.86
N LEU A 83 -7.56 -22.34 4.77
CA LEU A 83 -8.76 -23.11 4.44
C LEU A 83 -8.48 -24.57 4.11
N THR A 84 -7.24 -24.94 3.81
CA THR A 84 -6.84 -26.34 3.58
C THR A 84 -6.13 -26.97 4.78
N ASP A 85 -5.85 -26.19 5.82
CA ASP A 85 -5.27 -26.69 7.06
C ASP A 85 -6.36 -27.30 7.96
N PRO A 86 -6.31 -28.62 8.25
CA PRO A 86 -7.35 -29.28 9.04
C PRO A 86 -7.47 -28.75 10.47
N GLY A 87 -6.36 -28.30 11.06
CA GLY A 87 -6.34 -27.76 12.42
C GLY A 87 -7.08 -26.43 12.51
N TYR A 88 -6.78 -25.53 11.58
CA TYR A 88 -7.48 -24.25 11.42
C TYR A 88 -8.97 -24.48 11.16
N GLN A 89 -9.33 -25.36 10.22
CA GLN A 89 -10.73 -25.67 9.93
C GLN A 89 -11.50 -26.14 11.17
N ALA A 90 -10.92 -27.07 11.94
CA ALA A 90 -11.55 -27.60 13.14
C ALA A 90 -11.75 -26.53 14.22
N VAL A 91 -10.74 -25.69 14.46
CA VAL A 91 -10.83 -24.59 15.44
C VAL A 91 -11.86 -23.55 14.99
N LEU A 92 -11.83 -23.13 13.73
CA LEU A 92 -12.79 -22.16 13.19
C LEU A 92 -14.21 -22.70 13.27
N GLN A 93 -14.46 -23.96 12.89
CA GLN A 93 -15.78 -24.57 12.97
C GLN A 93 -16.31 -24.62 14.41
N ASN A 94 -15.46 -24.91 15.39
CA ASN A 94 -15.86 -24.90 16.80
C ASN A 94 -16.21 -23.48 17.27
N ASN A 95 -15.40 -22.49 16.90
CA ASN A 95 -15.67 -21.09 17.23
C ASN A 95 -16.96 -20.58 16.57
N LEU A 96 -17.23 -20.94 15.31
CA LEU A 96 -18.48 -20.59 14.63
C LEU A 96 -19.70 -21.13 15.37
N LYS A 97 -19.68 -22.39 15.82
CA LYS A 97 -20.77 -22.95 16.63
C LYS A 97 -21.01 -22.20 17.93
N LEU A 98 -19.96 -21.68 18.56
CA LEU A 98 -20.10 -20.84 19.76
C LEU A 98 -20.81 -19.52 19.44
N PHE A 99 -20.47 -18.88 18.32
CA PHE A 99 -21.17 -17.67 17.85
C PHE A 99 -22.62 -17.95 17.46
N GLU A 100 -22.89 -19.03 16.72
CA GLU A 100 -24.24 -19.46 16.33
C GLU A 100 -25.14 -19.74 17.54
N SER A 101 -24.57 -20.29 18.62
CA SER A 101 -25.33 -20.61 19.83
C SER A 101 -25.88 -19.38 20.55
N GLY A 102 -25.31 -18.20 20.31
CA GLY A 102 -25.64 -16.96 21.04
C GLY A 102 -25.30 -16.98 22.54
N ALA A 103 -24.62 -18.03 23.02
CA ALA A 103 -24.29 -18.22 24.43
C ALA A 103 -22.95 -17.58 24.84
N LEU A 104 -22.21 -17.01 23.88
CA LEU A 104 -20.96 -16.29 24.14
C LEU A 104 -21.25 -14.96 24.84
N ASP A 105 -20.58 -14.72 25.96
CA ASP A 105 -20.53 -13.38 26.51
C ASP A 105 -19.76 -12.44 25.55
N VAL A 106 -20.09 -11.15 25.61
CA VAL A 106 -19.52 -10.15 24.71
C VAL A 106 -18.00 -10.04 24.84
N ALA A 107 -17.43 -10.22 26.04
CA ALA A 107 -15.98 -10.07 26.23
C ALA A 107 -15.22 -11.22 25.56
N THR A 108 -15.67 -12.47 25.76
CA THR A 108 -15.09 -13.65 25.10
C THR A 108 -15.28 -13.58 23.58
N GLY A 109 -16.47 -13.17 23.11
CA GLY A 109 -16.73 -12.98 21.68
C GLY A 109 -15.78 -11.96 21.05
N LYS A 110 -15.52 -10.83 21.71
CA LYS A 110 -14.53 -9.83 21.24
C LYS A 110 -13.11 -10.39 21.19
N ALA A 111 -12.69 -11.14 22.21
CA ALA A 111 -11.36 -11.75 22.23
C ALA A 111 -11.17 -12.75 21.07
N LEU A 112 -12.21 -13.52 20.73
CA LEU A 112 -12.21 -14.40 19.56
C LEU A 112 -12.18 -13.61 18.25
N ILE A 113 -12.93 -12.52 18.13
CA ILE A 113 -12.87 -11.63 16.95
C ILE A 113 -11.46 -11.05 16.78
N ASP A 114 -10.82 -10.62 17.87
CA ASP A 114 -9.46 -10.08 17.85
C ASP A 114 -8.43 -11.14 17.43
N HIS A 115 -8.64 -12.41 17.79
CA HIS A 115 -7.79 -13.52 17.31
C HIS A 115 -7.80 -13.64 15.77
N TYR A 116 -8.94 -13.33 15.13
CA TYR A 116 -9.10 -13.36 13.68
C TYR A 116 -8.93 -11.98 13.03
N LYS A 117 -8.39 -10.97 13.73
CA LYS A 117 -8.15 -9.62 13.21
C LYS A 117 -7.08 -9.64 12.12
N GLY A 118 -7.51 -9.79 10.87
CA GLY A 118 -6.65 -9.99 9.70
C GLY A 118 -7.00 -11.23 8.87
N ASP A 119 -7.93 -12.06 9.36
CA ASP A 119 -8.52 -13.17 8.63
C ASP A 119 -9.94 -12.82 8.18
N TRP A 120 -10.03 -12.15 7.02
CA TRP A 120 -11.31 -11.68 6.49
C TRP A 120 -12.30 -12.80 6.19
N THR A 121 -11.80 -13.98 5.84
CA THR A 121 -12.64 -15.15 5.61
C THR A 121 -13.27 -15.63 6.91
N ALA A 122 -12.47 -15.81 7.98
CA ALA A 122 -13.01 -16.16 9.29
C ALA A 122 -13.99 -15.10 9.81
N LEU A 123 -13.63 -13.81 9.70
CA LEU A 123 -14.49 -12.71 10.14
C LEU A 123 -15.80 -12.64 9.33
N SER A 124 -15.78 -12.91 8.03
CA SER A 124 -17.00 -13.00 7.23
C SER A 124 -17.91 -14.14 7.70
N LEU A 125 -17.34 -15.32 7.96
CA LEU A 125 -18.09 -16.47 8.48
C LEU A 125 -18.65 -16.23 9.88
N ILE A 126 -17.87 -15.60 10.78
CA ILE A 126 -18.33 -15.24 12.13
C ILE A 126 -19.46 -14.20 12.04
N ARG A 127 -19.37 -13.20 11.14
CA ARG A 127 -20.45 -12.23 10.93
C ARG A 127 -21.75 -12.91 10.47
N ASN A 128 -21.65 -13.87 9.56
CA ASN A 128 -22.80 -14.67 9.13
C ASN A 128 -23.40 -15.49 10.29
N ALA A 129 -22.55 -16.13 11.11
CA ALA A 129 -22.98 -16.89 12.29
C ALA A 129 -23.72 -16.02 13.32
N LEU A 130 -23.40 -14.73 13.40
CA LEU A 130 -24.05 -13.78 14.29
C LEU A 130 -25.41 -13.27 13.79
N GLY A 131 -25.80 -13.56 12.54
CA GLY A 131 -27.00 -12.97 11.92
C GLY A 131 -26.72 -11.62 11.24
N ASP A 132 -25.56 -11.50 10.61
CA ASP A 132 -25.06 -10.30 9.93
C ASP A 132 -24.89 -9.10 10.89
N ILE A 133 -24.76 -7.88 10.36
CA ILE A 133 -24.57 -6.63 11.13
C ILE A 133 -25.66 -6.36 12.18
N TRP A 134 -26.82 -7.01 12.04
CA TRP A 134 -27.97 -6.82 12.90
C TRP A 134 -28.00 -7.76 14.11
N GLY A 135 -27.18 -8.83 14.11
CA GLY A 135 -27.13 -9.77 15.23
C GLY A 135 -28.37 -10.67 15.35
N GLY A 136 -29.22 -10.72 14.32
CA GLY A 136 -30.57 -11.30 14.41
C GLY A 136 -31.40 -10.63 15.52
N ASP A 137 -32.06 -11.45 16.36
CA ASP A 137 -32.87 -10.97 17.50
C ASP A 137 -32.06 -10.88 18.82
N ASN A 138 -30.72 -11.10 18.79
CA ASN A 138 -29.87 -11.10 19.98
C ASN A 138 -29.03 -9.80 20.09
N PRO A 139 -29.27 -8.96 21.11
CA PRO A 139 -28.53 -7.71 21.32
C PRO A 139 -27.02 -7.89 21.51
N ASP A 140 -26.57 -9.00 22.08
CA ASP A 140 -25.14 -9.26 22.28
C ASP A 140 -24.46 -9.69 20.97
N ASN A 141 -25.16 -10.45 20.13
CA ASN A 141 -24.70 -10.76 18.77
C ASN A 141 -24.55 -9.48 17.94
N ALA A 142 -25.50 -8.53 18.06
CA ALA A 142 -25.41 -7.25 17.37
C ALA A 142 -24.17 -6.46 17.79
N LYS A 143 -23.87 -6.41 19.11
CA LYS A 143 -22.65 -5.76 19.63
C LYS A 143 -21.39 -6.41 19.11
N LEU A 144 -21.36 -7.74 19.00
CA LEU A 144 -20.23 -8.48 18.46
C LEU A 144 -20.05 -8.22 16.96
N ALA A 145 -21.12 -8.29 16.18
CA ALA A 145 -21.08 -8.05 14.74
C ALA A 145 -20.60 -6.63 14.40
N GLN A 146 -21.03 -5.64 15.19
CA GLN A 146 -20.60 -4.24 15.06
C GLN A 146 -19.17 -3.99 15.54
N TYR A 147 -18.62 -4.84 16.42
CA TYR A 147 -17.22 -4.77 16.83
C TYR A 147 -16.26 -5.27 15.76
N MET A 148 -16.73 -6.12 14.84
CA MET A 148 -15.88 -6.72 13.82
C MET A 148 -15.31 -5.66 12.88
N PRO A 149 -14.01 -5.72 12.57
CA PRO A 149 -13.38 -4.74 11.70
C PRO A 149 -13.97 -4.77 10.27
N ILE A 150 -14.00 -3.61 9.61
CA ILE A 150 -14.59 -3.44 8.27
C ILE A 150 -13.62 -3.91 7.20
N ASP A 151 -13.98 -4.88 6.38
CA ASP A 151 -13.13 -5.32 5.25
C ASP A 151 -12.44 -4.15 4.51
N ASN A 152 -11.11 -4.14 4.57
CA ASN A 152 -10.27 -3.05 4.10
C ASN A 152 -9.70 -3.29 2.70
N ARG A 153 -10.09 -4.38 2.02
CA ARG A 153 -9.50 -4.78 0.73
C ARG A 153 -9.65 -3.71 -0.36
N GLU A 154 -10.83 -3.08 -0.44
CA GLU A 154 -11.05 -1.97 -1.38
C GLU A 154 -10.23 -0.72 -1.02
N ARG A 155 -10.01 -0.46 0.29
CA ARG A 155 -9.12 0.62 0.72
C ARG A 155 -7.67 0.32 0.35
N THR A 156 -7.20 -0.92 0.55
CA THR A 156 -5.88 -1.35 0.08
C THR A 156 -5.74 -1.08 -1.42
N LYS A 157 -6.71 -1.53 -2.23
CA LYS A 157 -6.70 -1.32 -3.68
C LYS A 157 -6.63 0.16 -4.07
N ASP A 158 -7.46 1.00 -3.48
CA ASP A 158 -7.45 2.45 -3.72
C ASP A 158 -6.10 3.09 -3.38
N LEU A 159 -5.55 2.77 -2.20
CA LEU A 159 -4.27 3.32 -1.73
C LEU A 159 -3.10 2.89 -2.62
N LEU A 160 -3.03 1.61 -3.02
CA LEU A 160 -1.95 1.11 -3.87
C LEU A 160 -2.06 1.66 -5.31
N ASN A 161 -3.28 1.84 -5.84
CA ASN A 161 -3.48 2.48 -7.14
C ASN A 161 -3.08 3.95 -7.12
N LYS A 162 -3.42 4.70 -6.06
CA LYS A 162 -2.97 6.08 -5.87
C LYS A 162 -1.46 6.19 -5.78
N PHE A 163 -0.83 5.25 -5.07
CA PHE A 163 0.63 5.17 -5.02
C PHE A 163 1.23 4.94 -6.41
N ALA A 164 0.72 3.96 -7.17
CA ALA A 164 1.19 3.66 -8.52
C ALA A 164 1.03 4.85 -9.49
N PHE A 165 -0.13 5.51 -9.47
CA PHE A 165 -0.35 6.74 -10.23
C PHE A 165 0.66 7.83 -9.85
N GLY A 166 0.96 7.98 -8.55
CA GLY A 166 1.98 8.91 -8.09
C GLY A 166 3.36 8.62 -8.68
N ILE A 167 3.73 7.35 -8.87
CA ILE A 167 4.99 6.96 -9.52
C ILE A 167 4.99 7.32 -11.00
N GLU A 168 3.88 7.12 -11.73
CA GLU A 168 3.78 7.47 -13.17
C GLU A 168 4.11 8.94 -13.45
N GLU A 169 3.75 9.81 -12.52
CA GLU A 169 4.02 11.25 -12.59
C GLU A 169 5.48 11.64 -12.26
N MET A 170 6.36 10.67 -11.99
CA MET A 170 7.79 10.89 -11.74
C MET A 170 8.67 10.41 -12.90
N ASN A 171 8.13 10.25 -14.10
CA ASN A 171 8.94 9.86 -15.27
C ASN A 171 9.99 10.93 -15.65
N TYR A 172 10.93 10.54 -16.52
CA TYR A 172 12.07 11.39 -16.88
C TYR A 172 11.65 12.71 -17.55
N GLU A 173 10.71 12.65 -18.50
CA GLU A 173 10.21 13.83 -19.19
C GLU A 173 9.63 14.85 -18.21
N ARG A 174 8.85 14.37 -17.23
CA ARG A 174 8.25 15.20 -16.19
C ARG A 174 9.31 15.81 -15.28
N LEU A 175 10.34 15.05 -14.89
CA LEU A 175 11.46 15.57 -14.09
C LEU A 175 12.19 16.69 -14.82
N MET A 176 12.46 16.52 -16.12
CA MET A 176 13.17 17.50 -16.92
C MET A 176 12.32 18.76 -17.20
N ALA A 177 11.00 18.64 -17.21
CA ALA A 177 10.08 19.75 -17.43
C ALA A 177 9.76 20.53 -16.14
N ASP A 178 9.53 19.83 -15.03
CA ASP A 178 9.10 20.41 -13.76
C ASP A 178 9.66 19.59 -12.58
N ASP A 179 10.93 19.84 -12.25
CA ASP A 179 11.63 19.13 -11.20
C ASP A 179 11.08 19.42 -9.80
N GLN A 180 10.45 20.58 -9.59
CA GLN A 180 9.82 20.94 -8.33
C GLN A 180 8.55 20.11 -8.08
N PHE A 181 7.73 19.92 -9.11
CA PHE A 181 6.58 19.01 -9.05
C PHE A 181 7.03 17.58 -8.72
N VAL A 182 8.06 17.07 -9.39
CA VAL A 182 8.55 15.69 -9.14
C VAL A 182 9.15 15.55 -7.74
N LYS A 183 9.88 16.56 -7.24
CA LYS A 183 10.36 16.60 -5.84
C LYS A 183 9.21 16.57 -4.83
N ALA A 184 8.17 17.34 -5.05
CA ALA A 184 6.99 17.34 -4.18
C ALA A 184 6.29 15.97 -4.21
N ARG A 185 6.16 15.38 -5.40
CA ARG A 185 5.53 14.08 -5.60
C ARG A 185 6.29 12.95 -4.91
N VAL A 186 7.63 12.88 -5.06
CA VAL A 186 8.44 11.84 -4.40
C VAL A 186 8.41 11.95 -2.88
N SER A 187 8.42 13.17 -2.33
CA SER A 187 8.26 13.39 -0.89
C SER A 187 6.90 12.92 -0.40
N ALA A 188 5.81 13.30 -1.09
CA ALA A 188 4.46 12.88 -0.73
C ALA A 188 4.29 11.35 -0.78
N SER A 189 4.86 10.68 -1.78
CA SER A 189 4.84 9.21 -1.86
C SER A 189 5.64 8.53 -0.74
N ILE A 190 6.76 9.13 -0.30
CA ILE A 190 7.52 8.65 0.86
C ILE A 190 6.74 8.85 2.15
N ASP A 191 6.12 10.01 2.35
CA ASP A 191 5.31 10.30 3.54
C ASP A 191 4.09 9.38 3.61
N PHE A 192 3.45 9.10 2.48
CA PHE A 192 2.41 8.09 2.35
C PHE A 192 2.89 6.71 2.81
N LEU A 193 4.06 6.24 2.37
CA LEU A 193 4.61 4.95 2.82
C LEU A 193 5.00 4.94 4.31
N LYS A 194 5.42 6.09 4.86
CA LYS A 194 5.74 6.24 6.28
C LYS A 194 4.51 6.34 7.17
N SER A 195 3.36 6.70 6.61
CA SER A 195 2.10 6.75 7.34
C SER A 195 1.67 5.38 7.87
N ASP A 196 0.68 5.41 8.76
CA ASP A 196 -0.01 4.24 9.30
C ASP A 196 -1.10 3.72 8.36
N PHE A 197 -1.35 4.35 7.20
CA PHE A 197 -2.39 3.90 6.28
C PHE A 197 -2.17 2.49 5.75
N LEU A 198 -0.92 2.06 5.60
CA LEU A 198 -0.54 0.72 5.17
C LEU A 198 0.38 0.09 6.23
N ASP A 199 0.18 -1.19 6.52
CA ASP A 199 1.12 -1.96 7.33
C ASP A 199 2.35 -2.42 6.54
N GLU A 200 3.20 -3.22 7.19
CA GLU A 200 4.42 -3.73 6.59
C GLU A 200 4.17 -4.73 5.43
N ASN A 201 2.96 -5.28 5.32
CA ASN A 201 2.54 -6.14 4.22
C ASN A 201 1.86 -5.37 3.09
N MET A 202 1.80 -4.03 3.18
CA MET A 202 1.09 -3.15 2.25
C MET A 202 -0.44 -3.34 2.28
N GLU A 203 -0.98 -3.73 3.45
CA GLU A 203 -2.42 -3.83 3.70
C GLU A 203 -2.92 -2.60 4.47
N ALA A 204 -4.07 -2.08 4.07
CA ALA A 204 -4.65 -0.89 4.69
C ALA A 204 -4.91 -1.10 6.18
N GLN A 205 -4.61 -0.11 7.02
CA GLN A 205 -5.03 -0.10 8.42
C GLN A 205 -6.27 0.77 8.61
N TYR A 206 -6.97 0.59 9.73
CA TYR A 206 -8.15 1.38 10.09
C TYR A 206 -7.78 2.83 10.40
#